data_AF-A0A6N0JVT2-F1
#
_entry.id   AF-A0A6N0JVT2-F1
#
_cell.length_a   1.000
_cell.length_b   1.000
_cell.length_c   1.000
_cell.angle_alpha   90.00
_cell.angle_beta   90.00
_cell.angle_gamma   90.00
#
_symmetry.space_group_name_H-M   'P 1'
#
loop_
_entity.id
_entity.type
_entity.pdbx_description
1 polymer ?
#
loop_
_entity_poly.entity_id
_entity_poly.type
_entity_poly.pdbx_seq_one_letter_code
_entity_poly.pdbx_strand_id
1 'polypeptide(L)' 'MTTETELLDQVGDLYVQIAKRDPAMALQVATGAFVSLLLSYMEARGIETNKNIHVDGGDNRDITVHAPKLSAQRGNGGAA' A
#
# COMPACT_ATOMS: atom_id res chain seq x y z
N MET A 1 12.53 26.25 4.10
CA MET A 1 12.96 25.03 3.39
C MET A 1 12.71 23.91 4.39
N THR A 2 11.68 23.09 4.18
CA THR A 2 11.33 22.02 5.12
C THR A 2 12.40 20.94 5.07
N THR A 3 12.89 20.52 6.21
CA THR A 3 13.87 19.43 6.32
C THR A 3 13.18 18.09 6.12
N GLU A 4 13.95 17.07 5.77
CA GLU A 4 13.45 15.69 5.64
C GLU A 4 12.84 15.19 6.96
N THR A 5 13.47 15.53 8.09
CA THR A 5 12.97 15.20 9.43
C THR A 5 11.61 15.83 9.71
N GLU A 6 11.43 17.13 9.42
CA GLU A 6 10.15 17.81 9.61
C GLU A 6 9.02 17.21 8.75
N LEU A 7 9.33 16.73 7.55
CA LEU A 7 8.36 16.05 6.70
C LEU A 7 7.96 14.69 7.27
N LEU A 8 8.93 13.92 7.80
CA LEU A 8 8.66 12.64 8.44
C LEU A 8 7.81 12.80 9.70
N ASP A 9 8.09 13.81 10.51
CA ASP A 9 7.30 14.13 11.70
C ASP A 9 5.86 14.49 11.33
N GLN A 10 5.67 15.31 10.30
CA GLN A 10 4.32 15.68 9.81
C GLN A 10 3.52 14.46 9.31
N VAL A 11 4.16 13.54 8.60
CA VAL A 11 3.50 12.30 8.15
C VAL A 11 3.13 11.42 9.34
N GLY A 12 4.04 11.30 10.32
CA GLY A 12 3.79 10.56 11.56
C GLY A 12 2.61 11.12 12.35
N ASP A 13 2.58 12.44 12.55
CA ASP A 13 1.51 13.13 13.27
C ASP A 13 0.16 13.00 12.56
N LEU A 14 0.15 13.12 11.23
CA LEU A 14 -1.07 12.92 10.44
C LEU A 14 -1.58 11.49 10.60
N TYR A 15 -0.71 10.49 10.54
CA TYR A 15 -1.09 9.09 10.70
C TYR A 15 -1.71 8.82 12.08
N VAL A 16 -1.10 9.35 13.15
CA VAL A 16 -1.64 9.25 14.52
C VAL A 16 -3.01 9.92 14.63
N GLN A 17 -3.21 11.07 13.99
CA GLN A 17 -4.50 11.75 13.99
C GLN A 17 -5.58 10.97 13.25
N ILE A 18 -5.26 10.40 12.08
CA ILE A 18 -6.20 9.54 11.34
C ILE A 18 -6.53 8.31 12.18
N ALA A 19 -5.53 7.65 12.78
CA ALA A 19 -5.74 6.46 13.59
C ALA A 19 -6.63 6.72 14.83
N LYS A 20 -6.52 7.89 15.46
CA LYS A 20 -7.40 8.28 16.58
C LYS A 20 -8.85 8.49 16.15
N ARG A 21 -9.08 8.96 14.92
CA ARG A 21 -10.41 9.25 14.39
C ARG A 21 -11.07 8.02 13.76
N ASP A 22 -10.31 7.29 12.96
CA ASP A 22 -10.74 6.13 12.19
C ASP A 22 -9.57 5.17 11.97
N PRO A 23 -9.40 4.17 12.85
CA PRO A 23 -8.34 3.17 12.74
C PRO A 23 -8.38 2.37 11.43
N ALA A 24 -9.58 2.13 10.88
CA ALA A 24 -9.72 1.37 9.65
C ALA A 24 -9.20 2.16 8.45
N MET A 25 -9.52 3.46 8.39
CA MET A 25 -8.97 4.36 7.38
C MET A 25 -7.46 4.50 7.50
N ALA A 26 -6.92 4.62 8.72
CA ALA A 26 -5.47 4.67 8.93
C ALA A 26 -4.79 3.41 8.38
N LEU A 27 -5.33 2.22 8.70
CA LEU A 27 -4.81 0.96 8.20
C LEU A 27 -4.86 0.88 6.67
N GLN A 28 -5.94 1.36 6.05
CA GLN A 28 -6.09 1.41 4.60
C GLN A 28 -5.02 2.32 3.96
N VAL A 29 -4.77 3.50 4.52
CA VAL A 29 -3.74 4.44 4.05
C VAL A 29 -2.35 3.82 4.18
N ALA A 30 -2.01 3.25 5.34
CA ALA A 30 -0.74 2.58 5.56
C ALA A 30 -0.52 1.42 4.58
N THR A 31 -1.56 0.61 4.36
CA THR A 31 -1.49 -0.51 3.42
C THR A 31 -1.23 -0.02 1.99
N GLY A 32 -1.93 1.03 1.55
CA GLY A 32 -1.71 1.62 0.22
C GLY A 32 -0.30 2.18 0.04
N ALA A 33 0.21 2.91 1.03
CA ALA A 33 1.56 3.45 1.02
C ALA A 33 2.62 2.34 0.98
N PHE A 34 2.49 1.31 1.83
CA PHE A 34 3.37 0.15 1.85
C PHE A 34 3.41 -0.57 0.51
N VAL A 35 2.24 -0.92 -0.05
CA VAL A 35 2.16 -1.63 -1.34
C VAL A 35 2.78 -0.80 -2.46
N SER A 36 2.53 0.51 -2.49
CA SER A 36 3.09 1.39 -3.53
C SER A 36 4.61 1.44 -3.47
N LEU A 37 5.18 1.60 -2.27
CA LEU A 37 6.63 1.60 -2.05
C LEU A 37 7.27 0.25 -2.40
N LEU A 38 6.62 -0.86 -2.03
CA LEU A 38 7.07 -2.21 -2.36
C LEU A 38 7.14 -2.40 -3.88
N LEU A 39 6.09 -2.01 -4.62
CA LEU A 39 6.07 -2.11 -6.07
C LEU A 39 7.19 -1.27 -6.71
N SER A 40 7.35 -0.01 -6.29
CA SER A 40 8.43 0.85 -6.78
C SER A 40 9.82 0.28 -6.49
N TYR A 41 10.02 -0.31 -5.31
CA TYR A 41 11.28 -0.99 -4.94
C TYR A 41 11.57 -2.19 -5.85
N MET A 42 10.55 -2.98 -6.17
CA MET A 42 10.68 -4.15 -7.04
C MET A 42 10.95 -3.76 -8.49
N GLU A 43 10.24 -2.76 -9.01
CA GLU A 43 10.44 -2.20 -10.34
C GLU A 43 11.86 -1.66 -10.51
N ALA A 44 12.38 -0.92 -9.51
CA ALA A 44 13.75 -0.41 -9.50
C ALA A 44 14.82 -1.52 -9.55
N ARG A 45 14.47 -2.76 -9.17
CA ARG A 45 15.35 -3.94 -9.25
C ARG A 45 15.09 -4.82 -10.48
N GLY A 46 14.18 -4.41 -11.37
CA GLY A 46 13.79 -5.20 -12.54
C GLY A 46 13.01 -6.47 -12.18
N ILE A 47 12.38 -6.51 -11.00
CA ILE A 47 11.56 -7.65 -10.58
C ILE A 47 10.13 -7.45 -11.11
N GLU A 48 9.54 -8.49 -11.68
CA GLU A 48 8.16 -8.46 -12.19
C GLU A 48 7.14 -8.22 -11.06
N THR A 49 6.29 -7.21 -11.22
CA THR A 49 5.25 -6.80 -10.26
C THR A 49 3.84 -7.25 -10.64
N ASN A 50 3.69 -7.96 -11.77
CA ASN A 50 2.41 -8.47 -12.27
C ASN A 50 2.01 -9.84 -11.67
N LYS A 51 2.75 -10.32 -10.67
CA LYS A 51 2.55 -11.59 -9.96
C LYS A 51 2.28 -11.34 -8.49
N ASN A 52 1.86 -12.37 -7.76
CA ASN A 52 1.79 -12.30 -6.31
C ASN A 52 3.20 -12.08 -5.75
N ILE A 53 3.31 -11.15 -4.81
CA ILE A 53 4.56 -10.83 -4.12
C ILE A 53 4.42 -11.38 -2.70
N HIS A 54 5.38 -12.20 -2.30
CA HIS A 54 5.47 -12.70 -0.94
C HIS A 54 6.61 -11.96 -0.21
N VAL A 55 6.27 -11.35 0.92
CA VAL A 55 7.22 -10.73 1.84
C VAL A 55 7.25 -11.59 3.09
N ASP A 56 8.39 -12.23 3.32
CA ASP A 56 8.66 -13.02 4.52
C ASP A 56 8.77 -12.08 5.73
N GLY A 57 7.92 -12.31 6.73
CA GLY A 57 7.87 -11.51 7.95
C GLY A 57 8.92 -11.90 9.00
N GLY A 58 9.67 -12.98 8.79
CA GLY A 58 10.53 -13.59 9.78
C GLY A 58 9.73 -14.02 11.01
N ASP A 59 10.04 -13.43 12.17
CA ASP A 59 9.29 -13.66 13.41
C ASP A 59 7.91 -12.97 13.44
N ASN A 60 7.61 -12.12 12.46
CA ASN A 60 6.31 -11.47 12.30
C ASN A 60 5.43 -12.21 11.28
N ARG A 61 4.23 -11.67 11.00
CA ARG A 61 3.34 -12.23 9.98
C ARG A 61 3.86 -11.94 8.57
N ASP A 62 3.87 -12.97 7.73
CA ASP A 62 4.08 -12.82 6.29
C ASP A 62 3.01 -11.93 5.65
N ILE A 63 3.40 -11.25 4.57
CA ILE A 63 2.50 -10.45 3.75
C ILE A 63 2.51 -11.02 2.33
N THR A 64 1.32 -11.27 1.79
CA THR A 64 1.15 -11.53 0.36
C THR A 64 0.43 -10.36 -0.29
N VAL A 65 1.10 -9.68 -1.22
CA VAL A 65 0.47 -8.67 -2.07
C VAL A 65 0.03 -9.37 -3.35
N HIS A 66 -1.27 -9.43 -3.57
CA HIS A 66 -1.82 -10.08 -4.74
C HIS A 66 -1.51 -9.27 -6.00
N ALA A 67 -1.32 -9.98 -7.12
CA ALA A 67 -1.21 -9.36 -8.43
C ALA A 67 -2.37 -8.38 -8.67
N PRO A 68 -2.15 -7.30 -9.46
CA PRO A 68 -3.22 -6.39 -9.82
C PRO A 68 -4.40 -7.16 -10.38
N LYS A 69 -5.62 -6.82 -9.91
CA LYS A 69 -6.84 -7.34 -10.52
C LYS A 69 -6.93 -6.75 -11.93
N LEU A 70 -6.37 -7.43 -12.93
CA LEU A 70 -6.62 -7.14 -14.34
C LEU A 70 -8.13 -7.04 -14.49
N SER A 71 -8.61 -5.88 -14.90
CA SER A 71 -10.01 -5.49 -14.91
C SER A 71 -10.90 -6.54 -15.61
N ALA A 72 -11.46 -7.46 -14.83
CA ALA A 72 -12.71 -8.12 -15.15
C ALA A 72 -13.82 -7.07 -14.96
N GLN A 73 -14.04 -6.31 -16.03
CA GLN A 73 -15.29 -5.62 -16.41
C GLN A 73 -15.90 -4.60 -15.42
N ARG A 74 -15.42 -3.35 -15.49
CA ARG A 74 -16.34 -2.18 -15.60
C ARG A 74 -16.88 -2.12 -17.03
N GLY A 75 -17.69 -3.12 -17.39
CA GLY A 75 -18.18 -3.32 -18.75
C GLY A 75 -19.22 -4.42 -18.84
N ASN A 76 -20.30 -4.30 -18.07
CA ASN A 76 -21.65 -4.60 -18.58
C ASN A 76 -22.70 -3.97 -17.65
N GLY A 77 -23.36 -2.93 -18.14
CA GLY A 77 -24.66 -2.52 -17.63
C GLY A 77 -25.75 -3.33 -18.31
N GLY A 78 -26.78 -3.69 -17.55
CA GLY A 78 -28.15 -3.94 -18.04
C GLY A 78 -28.46 -5.25 -18.77
N ALA A 79 -29.67 -5.73 -18.47
CA ALA A 79 -30.48 -6.74 -19.16
C ALA A 79 -30.16 -8.23 -18.92
N ALA A 80 -30.84 -8.83 -17.93
CA ALA A 80 -32.02 -9.69 -18.12
C ALA A 80 -32.50 -10.21 -16.76
#